data_AF-R6PR21-F1
#
_entry.id   AF-R6PR21-F1
#
_cell.length_a   1.000
_cell.length_b   1.000
_cell.length_c   1.000
_cell.angle_alpha   90.00
_cell.angle_beta   90.00
_cell.angle_gamma   90.00
#
_symmetry.space_group_name_H-M   'P 1'
#
loop_
_entity.id
_entity.type
_entity.pdbx_description
1 polymer ?
#
loop_
_entity_poly.entity_id
_entity_poly.type
_entity_poly.pdbx_seq_one_letter_code
_entity_poly.pdbx_strand_id
1 'polypeptide(L)'
;MQKHQEAKAFSVSENLGRLLENQVFIELVRRGYHAETSLFYYRSRNDKETDFVTRQGAHVESLIQVCYDLSSERTLKREVDSIIECAGELKCSNLIIVTMNEERIIEKNGYKVKILPIYKF
;
A
#
# COMPACT_ATOMS: atom_id res chain seq x y z
N MET A 1 -34.21 -11.95 13.05
CA MET A 1 -32.95 -11.71 13.77
C MET A 1 -31.78 -12.11 12.87
N GLN A 2 -31.19 -11.18 12.12
CA GLN A 2 -29.94 -11.41 11.36
C GLN A 2 -29.42 -10.06 10.85
N LYS A 3 -28.71 -9.32 11.72
CA LYS A 3 -27.96 -8.08 11.36
C LYS A 3 -26.73 -7.84 12.25
N HIS A 4 -26.17 -8.87 12.89
CA HIS A 4 -25.10 -8.70 13.89
C HIS A 4 -23.75 -9.36 13.57
N GLN A 5 -23.61 -10.09 12.46
CA GLN A 5 -22.32 -10.70 12.08
C GLN A 5 -21.46 -9.83 11.15
N GLU A 6 -22.06 -9.05 10.24
CA GLU A 6 -21.31 -8.28 9.23
C GLU A 6 -20.53 -7.09 9.80
N ALA A 7 -21.09 -6.37 10.78
CA ALA A 7 -20.44 -5.20 11.39
C ALA A 7 -19.17 -5.55 12.17
N LYS A 8 -19.11 -6.74 12.79
CA LYS A 8 -17.92 -7.19 13.53
C LYS A 8 -16.78 -7.58 12.58
N ALA A 9 -17.07 -8.32 11.51
CA ALA A 9 -16.06 -8.73 10.54
C ALA A 9 -15.41 -7.53 9.84
N PHE A 10 -16.20 -6.51 9.51
CA PHE A 10 -15.69 -5.26 8.93
C PHE A 10 -14.74 -4.54 9.90
N SER A 11 -15.13 -4.40 11.18
CA SER A 11 -14.27 -3.77 12.19
C SER A 11 -12.95 -4.52 12.44
N VAL A 12 -12.96 -5.86 12.36
CA VAL A 12 -11.76 -6.69 12.54
C VAL A 12 -10.81 -6.52 11.34
N SER A 13 -11.35 -6.55 10.12
CA SER A 13 -10.56 -6.33 8.90
C SER A 13 -9.91 -4.95 8.88
N GLU A 14 -10.66 -3.90 9.24
CA GLU A 14 -10.14 -2.53 9.35
C GLU A 14 -9.02 -2.42 10.40
N ASN A 15 -9.18 -3.06 11.55
CA ASN A 15 -8.15 -3.07 12.58
C ASN A 15 -6.88 -3.82 12.15
N LEU A 16 -7.02 -4.97 11.46
CA LEU A 16 -5.88 -5.73 10.93
C LEU A 16 -5.13 -4.93 9.85
N GLY A 17 -5.86 -4.21 8.99
CA GLY A 17 -5.27 -3.27 8.03
C GLY A 17 -4.42 -2.21 8.71
N ARG A 18 -4.96 -1.52 9.73
CA ARG A 18 -4.23 -0.50 10.50
C ARG A 18 -2.99 -1.05 11.21
N LEU A 19 -3.07 -2.26 11.77
CA LEU A 19 -1.92 -2.90 12.41
C LEU A 19 -0.81 -3.20 11.41
N LEU A 20 -1.16 -3.70 10.23
CA LEU A 20 -0.20 -3.96 9.16
C LEU A 20 0.41 -2.66 8.63
N GLU A 21 -0.39 -1.62 8.43
CA GLU A 21 0.08 -0.29 8.02
C GLU A 21 1.10 0.28 9.03
N ASN A 22 0.78 0.21 10.33
CA ASN A 22 1.70 0.62 11.39
C ASN A 22 3.00 -0.19 11.39
N GLN A 23 2.92 -1.50 11.12
CA GLN A 23 4.11 -2.35 11.04
C GLN A 23 5.01 -1.93 9.85
N VAL A 24 4.42 -1.64 8.70
CA VAL A 24 5.14 -1.11 7.52
C VAL A 24 5.77 0.24 7.82
N PHE A 25 5.04 1.15 8.47
CA PHE A 25 5.58 2.44 8.91
C PHE A 25 6.80 2.29 9.82
N ILE A 26 6.71 1.44 10.85
CA ILE A 26 7.83 1.20 11.78
C ILE A 26 9.04 0.63 11.05
N GLU A 27 8.83 -0.30 10.11
CA GLU A 27 9.92 -0.86 9.32
C GLU A 27 10.58 0.19 8.42
N LEU A 28 9.80 1.08 7.80
CA LEU A 28 10.34 2.21 7.03
C LEU A 28 11.16 3.15 7.92
N VAL A 29 10.69 3.46 9.13
CA VAL A 29 11.47 4.25 10.09
C VAL A 29 12.77 3.53 10.50
N ARG A 30 12.72 2.21 10.73
CA ARG A 30 13.92 1.40 11.01
C ARG A 30 14.93 1.41 9.87
N ARG A 31 14.48 1.53 8.62
CA ARG A 31 15.33 1.70 7.43
C ARG A 31 15.94 3.09 7.30
N GLY A 32 15.59 4.02 8.19
CA GLY A 32 16.12 5.39 8.19
C GLY A 32 15.29 6.39 7.39
N TYR A 33 14.04 6.05 7.04
CA TYR A 33 13.12 7.05 6.51
C TYR A 33 12.51 7.88 7.66
N HIS A 34 12.32 9.17 7.42
CA HIS A 34 11.85 10.13 8.42
C HIS A 34 10.61 10.85 7.90
N ALA A 35 9.58 10.95 8.75
CA ALA A 35 8.28 11.54 8.40
C ALA A 35 8.35 13.00 7.93
N GLU A 36 9.42 13.73 8.29
CA GLU A 36 9.59 15.14 7.92
C GLU A 36 10.32 15.34 6.60
N THR A 37 11.10 14.36 6.14
CA THR A 37 12.06 14.56 5.04
C THR A 37 12.00 13.50 3.94
N SER A 38 11.59 12.27 4.26
CA SER A 38 11.73 11.15 3.33
C SER A 38 10.60 10.11 3.38
N LEU A 39 9.58 10.28 4.22
CA LEU A 39 8.40 9.39 4.31
C LEU A 39 7.12 10.21 4.36
N PHE A 40 6.23 10.01 3.38
CA PHE A 40 5.02 10.83 3.23
C PHE A 40 3.81 9.98 2.85
N TYR A 41 2.62 10.44 3.24
CA TYR A 41 1.35 9.95 2.68
C TYR A 41 1.05 10.66 1.36
N TYR A 42 0.33 10.02 0.44
CA TYR A 42 -0.01 10.64 -0.83
C TYR A 42 -1.41 10.30 -1.33
N ARG A 43 -2.10 11.35 -1.81
CA ARG A 43 -3.40 11.30 -2.48
C ARG A 43 -3.27 12.04 -3.81
N SER A 44 -3.61 11.36 -4.89
CA SER A 44 -3.62 11.88 -6.26
C SER A 44 -4.74 12.88 -6.48
N ARG A 45 -4.72 13.56 -7.63
CA ARG A 45 -5.78 14.52 -8.00
C ARG A 45 -7.14 13.86 -8.24
N ASN A 46 -7.13 12.56 -8.56
CA ASN A 46 -8.33 11.76 -8.80
C ASN A 46 -8.75 10.93 -7.58
N ASP A 47 -8.37 11.36 -6.38
CA ASP A 47 -8.71 10.73 -5.10
C ASP A 47 -8.27 9.26 -5.01
N LYS A 48 -7.14 8.93 -5.65
CA LYS A 48 -6.43 7.66 -5.46
C LYS A 48 -5.33 7.86 -4.44
N GLU A 49 -5.08 6.85 -3.63
CA GLU A 49 -4.14 6.96 -2.52
C GLU A 49 -3.07 5.87 -2.60
N THR A 50 -1.92 6.17 -2.02
CA THR A 50 -0.93 5.19 -1.62
C THR A 50 -0.44 5.54 -0.22
N ASP A 51 -0.34 4.54 0.65
CA ASP A 51 -0.12 4.77 2.08
C ASP A 51 1.23 5.44 2.35
N PHE A 52 2.29 5.01 1.66
CA PHE A 52 3.62 5.60 1.84
C PHE A 52 4.34 5.91 0.53
N VAL A 53 5.01 7.05 0.54
CA VAL A 53 5.94 7.52 -0.49
C VAL A 53 7.28 7.74 0.18
N THR A 54 8.30 7.01 -0.27
CA THR A 54 9.67 7.24 0.18
C THR A 54 10.44 8.13 -0.79
N ARG A 55 11.32 8.97 -0.25
CA ARG A 55 12.13 9.91 -1.04
C ARG A 55 13.60 9.93 -0.64
N GLN A 56 14.45 10.19 -1.63
CA GLN A 56 15.84 10.58 -1.44
C GLN A 56 16.05 11.99 -2.02
N GLY A 57 16.04 12.98 -1.15
CA GLY A 57 16.01 14.39 -1.57
C GLY A 57 14.77 14.68 -2.43
N ALA A 58 14.97 15.16 -3.65
CA ALA A 58 13.89 15.45 -4.59
C ALA A 58 13.37 14.21 -5.34
N HIS A 59 14.06 13.07 -5.27
CA HIS A 59 13.69 11.87 -6.00
C HIS A 59 12.68 11.04 -5.21
N VAL A 60 11.57 10.64 -5.85
CA VAL A 60 10.63 9.65 -5.30
C VAL A 60 11.19 8.25 -5.55
N GLU A 61 11.55 7.57 -4.47
CA GLU A 61 12.22 6.28 -4.51
C GLU A 61 11.24 5.11 -4.62
N SER A 62 10.15 5.13 -3.85
CA SER A 62 9.14 4.06 -3.87
C SER A 62 7.74 4.56 -3.54
N LEU A 63 6.74 3.92 -4.13
CA LEU A 63 5.34 3.96 -3.67
C LEU A 63 4.99 2.63 -3.02
N ILE A 64 4.36 2.69 -1.86
CA ILE A 64 4.08 1.54 -1.02
C ILE A 64 2.61 1.62 -0.56
N GLN A 65 1.81 0.70 -1.06
CA GLN A 65 0.45 0.44 -0.58
C GLN A 65 0.50 -0.71 0.43
N VAL A 66 -0.36 -0.69 1.42
CA VAL A 66 -0.57 -1.75 2.39
C VAL A 66 -1.99 -2.27 2.22
N CYS A 67 -2.12 -3.58 2.10
CA CYS A 67 -3.41 -4.23 2.02
C CYS A 67 -3.33 -5.60 2.68
N TYR A 68 -4.07 -5.80 3.77
CA TYR A 68 -3.98 -7.04 4.55
C TYR A 68 -4.30 -8.28 3.71
N ASP A 69 -5.35 -8.22 2.89
CA ASP A 69 -5.83 -9.32 2.06
C ASP A 69 -6.21 -8.84 0.65
N LEU A 70 -5.52 -9.39 -0.37
CA LEU A 70 -5.74 -9.12 -1.79
C LEU A 70 -6.51 -10.23 -2.53
N SER A 71 -7.10 -11.19 -1.80
CA SER A 71 -7.81 -12.35 -2.39
C SER A 71 -9.02 -11.96 -3.24
N SER A 72 -9.68 -10.85 -2.92
CA SER A 72 -10.80 -10.33 -3.72
C SER A 72 -10.30 -9.62 -4.98
N GLU A 73 -10.76 -10.04 -6.15
CA GLU A 73 -10.47 -9.37 -7.44
C GLU A 73 -10.83 -7.87 -7.42
N ARG A 74 -11.91 -7.49 -6.73
CA ARG A 74 -12.32 -6.09 -6.57
C ARG A 74 -11.28 -5.30 -5.78
N THR A 75 -10.81 -5.85 -4.66
CA THR A 75 -9.76 -5.21 -3.84
C THR A 75 -8.47 -5.13 -4.62
N LEU A 76 -8.04 -6.24 -5.22
CA LEU A 76 -6.84 -6.29 -6.05
C LEU A 76 -6.84 -5.22 -7.14
N LYS A 77 -7.93 -5.14 -7.91
CA LYS A 77 -8.07 -4.14 -8.96
C LYS A 77 -7.99 -2.74 -8.39
N ARG A 78 -8.66 -2.46 -7.27
CA ARG A 78 -8.65 -1.13 -6.62
C ARG A 78 -7.24 -0.74 -6.17
N GLU A 79 -6.52 -1.61 -5.47
CA GLU A 79 -5.19 -1.30 -4.95
C GLU A 79 -4.17 -1.11 -6.08
N VAL A 80 -4.16 -2.00 -7.07
CA VAL A 80 -3.26 -1.91 -8.22
C VAL A 80 -3.55 -0.65 -9.06
N ASP A 81 -4.82 -0.31 -9.29
CA ASP A 81 -5.17 0.91 -10.03
C ASP A 81 -4.76 2.17 -9.25
N SER A 82 -4.92 2.17 -7.94
CA SER A 82 -4.61 3.35 -7.11
C SER A 82 -3.12 3.63 -7.05
N ILE A 83 -2.28 2.61 -6.84
CA ILE A 83 -0.82 2.79 -6.82
C ILE A 83 -0.26 3.15 -8.20
N ILE A 84 -0.83 2.64 -9.30
CA ILE A 84 -0.43 2.99 -10.67
C ILE A 84 -0.81 4.43 -11.02
N GLU A 85 -1.97 4.91 -10.58
CA GLU A 85 -2.34 6.32 -10.75
C GLU A 85 -1.32 7.23 -10.05
N CYS A 86 -0.99 6.93 -8.79
CA CYS A 86 0.01 7.67 -8.03
C CYS A 86 1.39 7.58 -8.69
N ALA A 87 1.75 6.42 -9.25
CA ALA A 87 2.98 6.20 -10.00
C ALA A 87 3.11 7.14 -11.20
N GLY A 88 2.00 7.33 -11.94
CA GLY A 88 1.93 8.25 -13.07
C GLY A 88 2.15 9.71 -12.66
N GLU A 89 1.48 10.17 -11.60
CA GLU A 89 1.64 11.56 -11.12
C GLU A 89 3.04 11.82 -10.56
N LEU A 90 3.59 10.87 -9.78
CA LEU A 90 4.88 11.00 -9.09
C LEU A 90 6.07 10.57 -9.94
N LYS A 91 5.84 10.01 -11.14
CA LYS A 91 6.86 9.49 -12.05
C LYS A 91 7.78 8.45 -11.39
N CYS A 92 7.20 7.55 -10.59
CA CYS A 92 7.90 6.50 -9.86
C CYS A 92 7.55 5.12 -10.43
N SER A 93 8.54 4.25 -10.64
CA SER A 93 8.33 2.89 -11.17
C SER A 93 8.54 1.78 -10.12
N ASN A 94 9.06 2.12 -8.93
CA ASN A 94 9.21 1.16 -7.84
C ASN A 94 7.92 1.11 -7.02
N LEU A 95 7.05 0.17 -7.37
CA LEU A 95 5.70 0.04 -6.80
C LEU A 95 5.60 -1.25 -5.98
N ILE A 96 5.20 -1.11 -4.72
CA ILE A 96 5.12 -2.21 -3.77
C ILE A 96 3.73 -2.22 -3.14
N ILE A 97 3.10 -3.39 -3.07
CA ILE A 97 1.94 -3.63 -2.22
C ILE A 97 2.35 -4.63 -1.15
N VAL A 98 2.33 -4.22 0.11
CA VAL A 98 2.65 -5.07 1.26
C VAL A 98 1.37 -5.75 1.74
N THR A 99 1.42 -7.06 1.89
CA THR A 99 0.30 -7.90 2.35
C THR A 99 0.66 -8.71 3.56
N MET A 100 -0.32 -9.40 4.16
CA MET A 100 -0.03 -10.30 5.27
C MET A 100 0.84 -11.49 4.86
N ASN A 101 0.56 -12.11 3.70
CA ASN A 101 1.11 -13.42 3.35
C ASN A 101 1.23 -13.72 1.85
N GLU A 102 0.90 -12.79 0.96
CA GLU A 102 0.91 -13.01 -0.49
C GLU A 102 2.18 -12.45 -1.15
N GLU A 103 2.72 -13.18 -2.12
CA GLU A 103 3.85 -12.76 -2.94
C GLU A 103 3.57 -13.03 -4.42
N ARG A 104 3.61 -11.98 -5.25
CA ARG A 104 3.56 -12.11 -6.72
C ARG A 104 3.97 -10.81 -7.39
N ILE A 105 4.07 -10.84 -8.72
CA ILE A 105 4.26 -9.65 -9.55
C ILE A 105 3.01 -9.46 -10.40
N ILE A 106 2.55 -8.22 -10.51
CA ILE A 106 1.49 -7.82 -11.44
C ILE A 106 2.05 -6.82 -12.43
N GLU A 107 1.86 -7.10 -13.72
CA GLU A 107 2.20 -6.18 -14.80
C GLU A 107 0.92 -5.55 -15.34
N LYS A 108 0.87 -4.21 -15.33
CA LYS A 108 -0.30 -3.45 -15.79
C LYS A 108 0.10 -2.05 -16.22
N ASN A 109 -0.42 -1.60 -17.37
CA ASN A 109 -0.16 -0.25 -17.92
C ASN A 109 1.34 0.10 -18.04
N GLY A 110 2.20 -0.90 -18.31
CA GLY A 110 3.65 -0.72 -18.38
C GLY A 110 4.36 -0.65 -17.02
N TYR A 111 3.64 -0.78 -15.91
CA TYR A 111 4.20 -0.86 -14.56
C TYR A 111 4.31 -2.30 -14.07
N LYS A 112 5.34 -2.55 -13.26
CA LYS A 112 5.54 -3.79 -12.52
C LYS A 112 5.29 -3.53 -11.03
N VAL A 113 4.19 -4.04 -10.51
CA VAL A 113 3.81 -3.93 -9.09
C VAL A 113 4.26 -5.19 -8.36
N LYS A 114 5.12 -5.02 -7.35
CA LYS A 114 5.58 -6.11 -6.48
C LYS A 114 4.59 -6.27 -5.34
N ILE A 115 3.95 -7.43 -5.24
CA ILE A 115 3.19 -7.81 -4.06
C ILE A 115 4.12 -8.61 -3.17
N LEU A 116 4.32 -8.16 -1.93
CA LEU A 116 5.24 -8.78 -0.97
C LEU A 116 4.51 -9.03 0.35
N PRO A 117 4.75 -10.17 1.01
CA PRO A 117 4.27 -10.36 2.37
C PRO A 117 5.16 -9.58 3.35
N ILE A 118 4.60 -9.15 4.47
CA ILE A 118 5.28 -8.29 5.46
C ILE A 118 6.62 -8.84 5.96
N TYR A 119 6.80 -10.16 6.02
CA TYR A 119 8.07 -10.77 6.45
C TYR A 119 9.18 -10.74 5.39
N LYS A 120 8.85 -10.38 4.15
CA LYS A 120 9.80 -10.14 3.04
C LYS A 120 9.93 -8.67 2.66
N PHE A 121 9.01 -7.84 3.13
CA PHE A 121 9.05 -6.41 2.89
C PHE A 121 10.26 -5.83 3.59
#